data_AF-A0A7V2MFD9-F1
#
_entry.id   AF-A0A7V2MFD9-F1
#
_cell.length_a   1.000
_cell.length_b   1.000
_cell.length_c   1.000
_cell.angle_alpha   90.00
_cell.angle_beta   90.00
_cell.angle_gamma   90.00
#
_symmetry.space_group_name_H-M   'P 1'
#
loop_
_entity.id
_entity.type
_entity.pdbx_description
1 polymer ?
#
loop_
_entity_poly.entity_id
_entity_poly.type
_entity_poly.pdbx_seq_one_letter_code
_entity_poly.pdbx_strand_id
1 'polypeptide(L)'
;MSTKTEPHLDGDTIDRYATGRLSEPETETVEMHLLICEACQDALQDTDDLIRAMRRVVTEPARESWWSRLRRAVGSAPAWAPAPVAAAAVLASIGIVFMWRQTPVMGVSPVSLAAMRGDNAITAVPANHLLELDLNATALEGDSFRVDIVDAGGSRLWSRAGVRPESARLRVRTEIALDAGIHWVRIYGRDDRLLREFGLQAR
;
A
#
# COMPACT_ATOMS: atom_id res chain seq x y z
N MET A 1 -17.07 42.88 4.14
CA MET A 1 -16.97 41.74 3.19
C MET A 1 -17.67 40.57 3.85
N SER A 2 -18.97 40.40 3.58
CA SER A 2 -19.77 39.29 4.13
C SER A 2 -19.52 38.04 3.29
N THR A 3 -18.84 37.04 3.86
CA THR A 3 -18.80 35.68 3.31
C THR A 3 -20.18 35.07 3.50
N LYS A 4 -21.01 35.15 2.46
CA LYS A 4 -22.29 34.44 2.40
C LYS A 4 -21.94 32.95 2.31
N THR A 5 -22.19 32.20 3.37
CA THR A 5 -22.19 30.73 3.34
C THR A 5 -23.26 30.30 2.36
N GLU A 6 -22.87 29.98 1.12
CA GLU A 6 -23.79 29.38 0.17
C GLU A 6 -24.12 27.96 0.66
N PRO A 7 -25.40 27.56 0.71
CA PRO A 7 -25.77 26.23 1.17
C PRO A 7 -25.34 25.21 0.11
N HIS A 8 -24.24 24.51 0.39
CA HIS A 8 -23.82 23.32 -0.36
C HIS A 8 -24.79 22.16 -0.10
N LEU A 9 -24.80 21.19 -1.01
CA LEU A 9 -25.50 19.94 -0.80
C LEU A 9 -24.90 19.20 0.40
N ASP A 10 -25.75 18.57 1.19
CA ASP A 10 -25.30 17.68 2.27
C ASP A 10 -24.76 16.36 1.67
N GLY A 11 -23.88 15.71 2.42
CA GLY A 11 -23.23 14.47 1.97
C GLY A 11 -24.22 13.33 1.69
N ASP A 12 -25.32 13.22 2.44
CA ASP A 12 -26.32 12.17 2.21
C ASP A 12 -27.05 12.38 0.88
N THR A 13 -27.37 13.63 0.52
CA THR A 13 -27.95 13.95 -0.78
C THR A 13 -26.98 13.66 -1.93
N ILE A 14 -25.68 13.92 -1.77
CA ILE A 14 -24.64 13.56 -2.78
C ILE A 14 -24.55 12.04 -2.94
N ASP A 15 -24.51 11.28 -1.84
CA ASP A 15 -24.47 9.82 -1.87
C ASP A 15 -25.73 9.22 -2.54
N ARG A 16 -26.91 9.75 -2.23
CA ARG A 16 -28.17 9.33 -2.85
C ARG A 16 -28.20 9.67 -4.34
N TYR A 17 -27.66 10.81 -4.76
CA TYR A 17 -27.52 11.16 -6.17
C TYR A 17 -26.56 10.19 -6.89
N ALA A 18 -25.34 10.01 -6.37
CA ALA A 18 -24.31 9.14 -6.96
C ALA A 18 -24.76 7.66 -7.06
N THR A 19 -25.61 7.21 -6.14
CA THR A 19 -26.17 5.85 -6.14
C THR A 19 -27.48 5.72 -6.93
N GLY A 20 -28.01 6.81 -7.52
CA GLY A 20 -29.24 6.82 -8.30
C GLY A 20 -30.50 6.57 -7.47
N ARG A 21 -30.52 7.01 -6.21
CA ARG A 21 -31.61 6.80 -5.24
C ARG A 21 -32.48 8.03 -4.98
N LEU A 22 -32.20 9.15 -5.62
CA LEU A 22 -33.05 10.35 -5.53
C LEU A 22 -34.31 10.21 -6.37
N SER A 23 -35.39 10.84 -5.91
CA SER A 23 -36.58 10.99 -6.75
C SER A 23 -36.34 12.00 -7.87
N GLU A 24 -37.09 11.89 -8.96
CA GLU A 24 -36.98 12.77 -10.14
C GLU A 24 -36.98 14.29 -9.81
N PRO A 25 -37.86 14.83 -8.94
CA PRO A 25 -37.81 16.25 -8.58
C PRO A 25 -36.59 16.64 -7.72
N GLU A 26 -36.06 15.71 -6.91
CA GLU A 26 -34.85 15.95 -6.13
C GLU A 26 -33.61 15.95 -7.04
N THR A 27 -33.56 15.04 -8.02
CA THR A 27 -32.49 14.95 -9.02
C THR A 27 -32.36 16.24 -9.82
N GLU A 28 -33.46 16.79 -10.33
CA GLU A 28 -33.45 18.07 -11.07
C GLU A 28 -32.88 19.21 -10.22
N THR A 29 -33.26 19.27 -8.94
CA THR A 29 -32.76 20.29 -8.00
C THR A 29 -31.27 20.16 -7.77
N VAL A 30 -30.78 18.93 -7.60
CA VAL A 30 -29.35 18.63 -7.42
C VAL A 30 -28.55 18.96 -8.68
N GLU A 31 -29.06 18.60 -9.87
CA GLU A 31 -28.39 18.89 -11.14
C GLU A 31 -28.23 20.40 -11.36
N MET A 32 -29.29 21.19 -11.14
CA MET A 32 -29.16 22.64 -11.26
C MET A 32 -28.11 23.22 -10.30
N HIS A 33 -28.01 22.67 -9.08
CA HIS A 33 -26.99 23.09 -8.12
C HIS A 33 -25.58 22.70 -8.58
N LEU A 34 -25.42 21.47 -9.07
CA LEU A 34 -24.16 20.96 -9.62
C LEU A 34 -23.69 21.76 -10.83
N LEU A 35 -24.58 22.29 -11.67
CA LEU A 35 -24.19 23.15 -12.81
C LEU A 35 -23.44 24.42 -12.38
N ILE A 36 -23.65 24.91 -11.15
CA ILE A 36 -23.19 26.23 -10.70
C ILE A 36 -22.14 26.12 -9.58
N CYS A 37 -22.14 25.03 -8.80
CA CYS A 37 -21.29 24.90 -7.61
C CYS A 37 -20.14 23.91 -7.81
N GLU A 38 -18.93 24.43 -8.04
CA GLU A 38 -17.69 23.65 -8.20
C GLU A 38 -17.40 22.75 -6.99
N ALA A 39 -17.58 23.26 -5.77
CA ALA A 39 -17.35 22.47 -4.54
C ALA A 39 -18.26 21.23 -4.44
N CYS A 40 -19.50 21.30 -4.95
CA CYS A 40 -20.40 20.16 -4.97
C CYS A 40 -20.09 19.21 -6.14
N GLN A 41 -19.53 19.70 -7.24
CA GLN A 41 -19.01 18.85 -8.32
C GLN A 41 -17.80 18.03 -7.82
N ASP A 42 -16.87 18.68 -7.11
CA ASP A 42 -15.70 18.01 -6.52
C ASP A 42 -16.13 16.92 -5.53
N ALA A 43 -17.06 17.25 -4.61
CA ALA A 43 -17.58 16.28 -3.65
C ALA A 43 -18.31 15.09 -4.30
N LEU A 44 -19.03 15.33 -5.42
CA LEU A 44 -19.64 14.26 -6.21
C LEU A 44 -18.59 13.38 -6.89
N GLN A 45 -17.55 14.00 -7.47
CA GLN A 45 -16.47 13.26 -8.14
C GLN A 45 -15.72 12.35 -7.16
N ASP A 46 -15.43 12.81 -5.95
CA ASP A 46 -14.82 12.01 -4.88
C ASP A 46 -15.67 10.79 -4.53
N THR A 47 -16.99 10.99 -4.45
CA THR A 47 -17.97 9.93 -4.16
C THR A 47 -18.02 8.88 -5.28
N ASP A 48 -18.04 9.33 -6.54
CA ASP A 48 -18.04 8.44 -7.70
C ASP A 48 -16.77 7.60 -7.82
N ASP A 49 -15.61 8.19 -7.51
CA ASP A 49 -14.33 7.47 -7.53
C ASP A 49 -14.27 6.40 -6.42
N LEU A 50 -14.82 6.69 -5.24
CA LEU A 50 -14.99 5.70 -4.17
C LEU A 50 -15.87 4.53 -4.62
N ILE A 51 -17.06 4.82 -5.17
CA ILE A 51 -17.98 3.79 -5.68
C ILE A 51 -17.31 2.93 -6.76
N ARG A 52 -16.57 3.57 -7.69
CA ARG A 52 -15.84 2.89 -8.76
C ARG A 52 -14.75 1.98 -8.21
N ALA A 53 -13.98 2.44 -7.22
CA ALA A 53 -12.95 1.63 -6.56
C ALA A 53 -13.55 0.39 -5.89
N MET A 54 -14.67 0.55 -5.17
CA MET A 54 -15.35 -0.57 -4.52
C MET A 54 -15.89 -1.59 -5.53
N ARG A 55 -16.46 -1.14 -6.66
CA ARG A 55 -16.97 -2.04 -7.69
C ARG A 55 -15.87 -2.90 -8.32
N ARG A 56 -14.65 -2.39 -8.47
CA ARG A 56 -13.51 -3.17 -9.02
C ARG A 56 -13.18 -4.39 -8.18
N VAL A 57 -13.30 -4.31 -6.86
CA VAL A 57 -13.07 -5.45 -5.95
C VAL A 57 -14.11 -6.55 -6.13
N VAL A 58 -15.35 -6.18 -6.49
CA VAL A 58 -16.47 -7.12 -6.63
C VAL A 58 -16.50 -7.78 -8.02
N THR A 59 -16.04 -7.09 -9.06
CA THR A 59 -16.07 -7.59 -10.45
C THR A 59 -14.83 -8.36 -10.88
N GLU A 60 -13.79 -8.46 -10.04
CA GLU A 60 -12.70 -9.40 -10.29
C GLU A 60 -13.27 -10.83 -10.30
N PRO A 61 -13.23 -11.56 -11.44
CA PRO A 61 -13.71 -12.93 -11.47
C PRO A 61 -12.89 -13.71 -10.45
N ALA A 62 -13.58 -14.40 -9.55
CA ALA A 62 -12.96 -15.25 -8.54
C ALA A 62 -11.85 -16.06 -9.22
N ARG A 63 -10.58 -15.72 -8.95
CA ARG A 63 -9.42 -16.36 -9.58
C ARG A 63 -9.63 -17.84 -9.41
N GLU A 64 -9.78 -18.57 -10.52
CA GLU A 64 -9.95 -20.03 -10.48
C GLU A 64 -8.90 -20.58 -9.53
N SER A 65 -9.37 -21.08 -8.39
CA SER A 65 -8.51 -21.50 -7.31
C SER A 65 -7.63 -22.62 -7.86
N TRP A 66 -6.31 -22.45 -7.82
CA TRP A 66 -5.36 -23.47 -8.27
C TRP A 66 -5.63 -24.86 -7.63
N TRP A 67 -6.23 -24.87 -6.43
CA TRP A 67 -6.73 -26.07 -5.75
C TRP A 67 -7.81 -26.83 -6.54
N SER A 68 -8.67 -26.13 -7.29
CA SER A 68 -9.70 -26.73 -8.15
C SER A 68 -9.13 -27.41 -9.40
N ARG A 69 -7.99 -26.92 -9.90
CA ARG A 69 -7.23 -27.55 -10.98
C ARG A 69 -6.45 -28.76 -10.47
N LEU A 70 -5.86 -28.67 -9.28
CA LEU A 70 -5.15 -29.77 -8.64
C LEU A 70 -6.09 -30.94 -8.28
N ARG A 71 -7.27 -30.66 -7.71
CA ARG A 71 -8.27 -31.70 -7.38
C ARG A 71 -8.78 -32.46 -8.61
N ARG A 72 -8.90 -31.80 -9.76
CA ARG A 72 -9.25 -32.45 -11.04
C ARG A 72 -8.14 -33.34 -11.57
N ALA A 73 -6.88 -32.92 -11.42
CA ALA A 73 -5.72 -33.70 -11.84
C ALA A 73 -5.46 -34.93 -10.95
N VAL A 74 -5.78 -34.85 -9.65
CA VAL A 74 -5.63 -35.97 -8.71
C VAL A 74 -6.83 -36.91 -8.75
N GLY A 75 -8.03 -36.42 -9.04
CA GLY A 75 -9.26 -37.21 -9.09
C GLY A 75 -9.44 -38.10 -10.33
N SER A 76 -8.59 -37.96 -11.36
CA SER A 76 -8.65 -38.74 -12.60
C SER A 76 -7.55 -39.80 -12.74
N ALA A 77 -6.72 -39.99 -11.71
CA ALA A 77 -5.64 -40.99 -11.75
C ALA A 77 -6.21 -42.41 -11.50
N PRO A 78 -5.96 -43.38 -12.40
CA PRO A 78 -6.41 -44.75 -12.20
C PRO A 78 -5.65 -45.41 -11.03
N ALA A 79 -6.36 -46.23 -10.24
CA ALA A 79 -5.98 -46.71 -8.91
C ALA A 79 -4.73 -47.62 -8.80
N TRP A 80 -3.93 -47.77 -9.85
CA TRP A 80 -2.79 -48.70 -9.91
C TRP A 80 -1.40 -48.04 -9.92
N ALA A 81 -1.29 -46.72 -9.72
CA ALA A 81 0.00 -46.01 -9.79
C ALA A 81 0.42 -45.29 -8.49
N PRO A 82 0.69 -45.99 -7.36
CA PRO A 82 1.18 -45.33 -6.15
C PRO A 82 2.69 -45.04 -6.12
N ALA A 83 3.49 -45.50 -7.09
CA ALA A 83 4.96 -45.42 -6.99
C ALA A 83 5.64 -44.11 -7.49
N PRO A 84 5.22 -43.45 -8.61
CA PRO A 84 5.98 -42.30 -9.13
C PRO A 84 5.60 -40.92 -8.55
N VAL A 85 4.46 -40.81 -7.85
CA VAL A 85 3.95 -39.50 -7.38
C VAL A 85 4.77 -38.92 -6.21
N ALA A 86 5.31 -39.78 -5.34
CA ALA A 86 6.07 -39.35 -4.17
C ALA A 86 7.41 -38.70 -4.55
N ALA A 87 8.11 -39.22 -5.56
CA ALA A 87 9.41 -38.69 -5.99
C ALA A 87 9.29 -37.29 -6.65
N ALA A 88 8.23 -37.08 -7.43
CA ALA A 88 7.98 -35.80 -8.09
C ALA A 88 7.64 -34.67 -7.08
N ALA A 89 6.91 -34.99 -6.01
CA ALA A 89 6.57 -34.03 -4.95
C ALA A 89 7.80 -33.53 -4.18
N VAL A 90 8.79 -34.41 -3.93
CA VAL A 90 10.04 -34.05 -3.26
C VAL A 90 10.92 -33.15 -4.15
N LEU A 91 11.02 -33.46 -5.45
CA LEU A 91 11.78 -32.60 -6.38
C LEU A 91 11.13 -31.24 -6.58
N ALA A 92 9.79 -31.18 -6.65
CA ALA A 92 9.06 -29.92 -6.77
C ALA A 92 9.21 -29.04 -5.52
N SER A 93 9.18 -29.63 -4.32
CA SER A 93 9.38 -28.88 -3.07
C SER A 93 10.81 -28.33 -2.94
N ILE A 94 11.83 -29.08 -3.36
CA ILE A 94 13.21 -28.59 -3.43
C ILE A 94 13.32 -27.42 -4.44
N GLY A 95 12.70 -27.54 -5.61
CA GLY A 95 12.69 -26.48 -6.63
C GLY A 95 11.99 -25.19 -6.17
N ILE A 96 10.85 -25.30 -5.48
CA ILE A 96 10.11 -24.16 -4.93
C ILE A 96 10.95 -23.44 -3.87
N VAL A 97 11.57 -24.18 -2.94
CA VAL A 97 12.45 -23.58 -1.92
C VAL A 97 13.65 -22.89 -2.56
N PHE A 98 14.26 -23.50 -3.58
CA PHE A 98 15.40 -22.90 -4.27
C PHE A 98 15.00 -21.64 -5.05
N MET A 99 13.84 -21.65 -5.71
CA MET A 99 13.32 -20.50 -6.46
C MET A 99 12.93 -19.35 -5.54
N TRP A 100 12.34 -19.61 -4.37
CA TRP A 100 11.99 -18.58 -3.39
C TRP A 100 13.21 -17.95 -2.72
N ARG A 101 14.36 -18.65 -2.70
CA ARG A 101 15.63 -18.10 -2.20
C ARG A 101 16.40 -17.29 -3.24
N GLN A 102 15.95 -17.27 -4.49
CA GLN A 102 16.66 -16.65 -5.61
C GLN A 102 16.03 -15.34 -6.10
N THR A 103 15.28 -14.59 -5.27
CA THR A 103 14.87 -13.25 -5.69
C THR A 103 16.12 -12.41 -6.01
N PRO A 104 16.34 -12.04 -7.28
CA PRO A 104 17.56 -11.35 -7.66
C PRO A 104 17.48 -9.93 -7.12
N VAL A 105 18.37 -9.61 -6.18
CA VAL A 105 18.57 -8.25 -5.69
C VAL A 105 19.06 -7.40 -6.86
N MET A 106 18.17 -6.67 -7.52
CA MET A 106 18.50 -5.82 -8.67
C MET A 106 19.04 -4.46 -8.21
N GLY A 107 20.18 -4.45 -7.52
CA GLY A 107 20.93 -3.21 -7.28
C GLY A 107 20.39 -2.28 -6.18
N VAL A 108 21.11 -1.18 -5.96
CA VAL A 108 20.89 -0.19 -4.89
C VAL A 108 20.39 1.10 -5.53
N SER A 109 19.18 1.54 -5.18
CA SER A 109 18.62 2.81 -5.63
C SER A 109 18.64 3.85 -4.50
N PRO A 110 19.23 5.05 -4.70
CA PRO A 110 19.20 6.11 -3.70
C PRO A 110 17.82 6.78 -3.67
N VAL A 111 17.15 6.77 -2.52
CA VAL A 111 15.84 7.39 -2.31
C VAL A 111 15.95 8.46 -1.21
N SER A 112 15.70 9.72 -1.58
CA SER A 112 15.66 10.85 -0.65
C SER A 112 14.25 11.05 -0.12
N LEU A 113 14.06 10.91 1.19
CA LEU A 113 12.76 11.03 1.84
C LEU A 113 12.66 12.37 2.57
N ALA A 114 11.83 13.26 2.03
CA ALA A 114 11.52 14.54 2.63
C ALA A 114 10.19 14.46 3.40
N ALA A 115 10.23 14.74 4.70
CA ALA A 115 9.01 14.92 5.50
C ALA A 115 8.43 16.31 5.20
N MET A 116 7.42 16.37 4.33
CA MET A 116 6.63 17.58 4.14
C MET A 116 5.47 17.56 5.14
N ARG A 117 5.40 18.56 6.01
CA ARG A 117 4.33 18.68 7.01
C ARG A 117 3.01 18.98 6.28
N GLY A 118 2.08 18.04 6.28
CA GLY A 118 0.70 18.26 5.86
C GLY A 118 0.17 17.31 4.79
N ASP A 119 0.98 16.41 4.24
CA ASP A 119 0.50 15.45 3.25
C ASP A 119 1.14 14.08 3.47
N ASN A 120 0.37 13.01 3.35
CA ASN A 120 0.83 11.63 3.44
C ASN A 120 1.67 11.31 2.19
N ALA A 121 2.84 11.93 2.06
CA ALA A 121 3.73 11.79 0.93
C ALA A 121 4.37 10.39 0.97
N ILE A 122 3.64 9.40 0.46
CA ILE A 122 4.13 8.04 0.26
C ILE A 122 5.08 8.07 -0.93
N THR A 123 6.36 7.78 -0.67
CA THR A 123 7.37 7.80 -1.74
C THR A 123 7.36 6.47 -2.49
N ALA A 124 7.18 6.54 -3.80
CA ALA A 124 7.24 5.36 -4.65
C ALA A 124 8.69 4.88 -4.83
N VAL A 125 8.95 3.61 -4.55
CA VAL A 125 10.26 2.96 -4.67
C VAL A 125 10.14 1.68 -5.48
N PRO A 126 11.21 1.23 -6.17
CA PRO A 126 11.17 -0.03 -6.91
C PRO A 126 11.04 -1.21 -5.94
N ALA A 127 10.05 -2.09 -6.18
CA ALA A 127 9.90 -3.34 -5.45
C ALA A 127 11.07 -4.30 -5.76
N ASN A 128 11.38 -5.18 -4.81
CA ASN A 128 12.45 -6.19 -4.91
C ASN A 128 13.87 -5.62 -5.05
N HIS A 129 14.10 -4.39 -4.62
CA HIS A 129 15.41 -3.73 -4.62
C HIS A 129 15.89 -3.44 -3.19
N LEU A 130 17.22 -3.43 -2.98
CA LEU A 130 17.79 -2.86 -1.77
C LEU A 130 17.71 -1.34 -1.88
N LEU A 131 17.32 -0.70 -0.78
CA LEU A 131 17.14 0.74 -0.74
C LEU A 131 18.27 1.38 0.06
N GLU A 132 18.78 2.49 -0.45
CA GLU A 132 19.57 3.42 0.33
C GLU A 132 18.65 4.57 0.75
N LEU A 133 18.21 4.51 2.00
CA LEU A 133 17.28 5.46 2.59
C LEU A 133 18.06 6.67 3.08
N ASP A 134 17.69 7.84 2.60
CA ASP A 134 18.16 9.11 3.14
C ASP A 134 17.00 9.83 3.86
N LEU A 135 17.00 9.73 5.20
CA LEU A 135 15.92 10.19 6.06
C LEU A 135 16.25 11.54 6.66
N ASN A 136 15.31 12.49 6.57
CA ASN A 136 15.43 13.78 7.22
C ASN A 136 15.32 13.64 8.76
N ALA A 137 16.41 13.96 9.45
CA ALA A 137 16.51 13.98 10.91
C ALA A 137 16.58 15.41 11.48
N THR A 138 16.17 16.42 10.72
CA THR A 138 16.12 17.81 11.17
C THR A 138 15.20 17.93 12.39
N ALA A 139 15.70 18.61 13.42
CA ALA A 139 15.02 18.82 14.70
C ALA A 139 14.71 17.52 15.49
N LEU A 140 15.42 16.42 15.21
CA LEU A 140 15.40 15.24 16.09
C LEU A 140 16.44 15.39 17.19
N GLU A 141 16.04 15.16 18.44
CA GLU A 141 16.93 15.14 19.60
C GLU A 141 17.59 13.76 19.73
N GLY A 142 18.93 13.71 19.76
CA GLY A 142 19.70 12.48 19.94
C GLY A 142 20.93 12.38 19.05
N ASP A 143 21.90 11.55 19.47
CA ASP A 143 23.15 11.27 18.75
C ASP A 143 23.09 9.95 17.96
N SER A 144 22.10 9.11 18.25
CA SER A 144 21.95 7.74 17.76
C SER A 144 20.48 7.36 17.74
N PHE A 145 20.06 6.73 16.65
CA PHE A 145 18.67 6.38 16.39
C PHE A 145 18.54 4.90 15.99
N ARG A 146 17.35 4.34 16.20
CA ARG A 146 16.95 3.08 15.58
C ARG A 146 16.03 3.38 14.41
N VAL A 147 16.29 2.76 13.27
CA VAL A 147 15.45 2.84 12.08
C VAL A 147 14.84 1.48 11.83
N ASP A 148 13.51 1.41 11.78
CA ASP A 148 12.76 0.19 11.47
C ASP A 148 12.01 0.36 10.15
N ILE A 149 11.84 -0.74 9.43
CA ILE A 149 10.89 -0.85 8.32
C ILE A 149 9.82 -1.85 8.73
N VAL A 150 8.57 -1.42 8.62
CA VAL A 150 7.40 -2.24 8.92
C VAL A 150 6.49 -2.35 7.69
N ASP A 151 5.77 -3.45 7.59
CA ASP A 151 4.72 -3.62 6.58
C ASP A 151 3.47 -2.78 6.91
N ALA A 152 2.47 -2.83 6.03
CA ALA A 152 1.19 -2.15 6.24
C ALA A 152 0.43 -2.60 7.51
N GLY A 153 0.69 -3.82 8.00
CA GLY A 153 0.14 -4.36 9.25
C GLY A 153 0.94 -3.98 10.49
N GLY A 154 2.07 -3.29 10.33
CA GLY A 154 2.98 -2.92 11.42
C GLY A 154 3.95 -4.02 11.84
N SER A 155 4.00 -5.15 11.13
CA SER A 155 5.01 -6.19 11.36
C SER A 155 6.37 -5.70 10.91
N ARG A 156 7.37 -5.87 11.76
CA ARG A 156 8.73 -5.37 11.50
C ARG A 156 9.46 -6.30 10.56
N LEU A 157 9.74 -5.80 9.36
CA LEU A 157 10.49 -6.49 8.31
C LEU A 157 11.99 -6.33 8.50
N TRP A 158 12.43 -5.17 8.98
CA TRP A 158 13.85 -4.86 9.14
C TRP A 158 14.10 -3.81 10.21
N SER A 159 15.30 -3.81 10.80
CA SER A 159 15.71 -2.88 11.85
C SER A 159 17.22 -2.65 11.83
N ARG A 160 17.64 -1.41 12.09
CA ARG A 160 19.02 -1.06 12.39
C ARG A 160 19.08 -0.06 13.54
N ALA A 161 19.82 -0.42 14.58
CA ALA A 161 20.10 0.45 15.72
C ALA A 161 21.44 1.19 15.56
N GLY A 162 21.62 2.29 16.31
CA GLY A 162 22.89 3.02 16.37
C GLY A 162 23.20 3.85 15.14
N VAL A 163 22.19 4.18 14.33
CA VAL A 163 22.35 5.05 13.16
C VAL A 163 22.59 6.47 13.66
N ARG A 164 23.72 7.07 13.26
CA ARG A 164 24.08 8.43 13.64
C ARG A 164 23.74 9.41 12.50
N PRO A 165 23.21 10.60 12.82
CA PRO A 165 22.92 11.59 11.80
C PRO A 165 24.22 12.22 11.29
N GLU A 166 24.29 12.45 9.99
CA GLU A 166 25.33 13.23 9.32
C GLU A 166 24.65 14.43 8.67
N SER A 167 25.00 15.66 9.10
CA SER A 167 24.38 16.90 8.57
C SER A 167 22.84 16.89 8.59
N ALA A 168 22.25 16.45 9.71
CA ALA A 168 20.79 16.29 9.90
C ALA A 168 20.10 15.26 8.99
N ARG A 169 20.86 14.33 8.40
CA ARG A 169 20.34 13.24 7.56
C ARG A 169 20.77 11.90 8.13
N LEU A 170 19.87 10.92 8.16
CA LEU A 170 20.18 9.53 8.51
C LEU A 170 20.22 8.71 7.23
N ARG A 171 21.42 8.29 6.83
CA ARG A 171 21.62 7.43 5.67
C ARG A 171 21.72 5.97 6.10
N VAL A 172 20.83 5.15 5.56
CA VAL A 172 20.78 3.72 5.92
C VAL A 172 20.50 2.86 4.71
N ARG A 173 21.34 1.84 4.51
CA ARG A 173 21.12 0.81 3.50
C ARG A 173 20.32 -0.35 4.10
N THR A 174 19.26 -0.75 3.40
CA THR A 174 18.49 -1.95 3.75
C THR A 174 19.29 -3.20 3.40
N GLU A 175 19.14 -4.25 4.22
CA GLU A 175 19.70 -5.58 3.94
C GLU A 175 18.64 -6.53 3.37
N ILE A 176 17.41 -6.03 3.26
CA ILE A 176 16.26 -6.73 2.67
C ILE A 176 15.77 -5.96 1.45
N ALA A 177 15.27 -6.72 0.48
CA ALA A 177 14.46 -6.19 -0.60
C ALA A 177 13.00 -6.08 -0.12
N LEU A 178 12.33 -5.00 -0.47
CA LEU A 178 10.93 -4.81 -0.09
C LEU A 178 10.00 -5.41 -1.14
N ASP A 179 9.07 -6.26 -0.70
CA ASP A 179 7.98 -6.75 -1.55
C ASP A 179 7.09 -5.58 -1.99
N ALA A 180 6.36 -5.75 -3.10
CA ALA A 180 5.41 -4.74 -3.57
C ALA A 180 4.33 -4.48 -2.51
N GLY A 181 4.04 -3.21 -2.24
CA GLY A 181 3.09 -2.81 -1.20
C GLY A 181 3.48 -1.54 -0.45
N ILE A 182 2.67 -1.20 0.54
CA ILE A 182 2.92 -0.04 1.43
C ILE A 182 3.78 -0.51 2.60
N HIS A 183 4.83 0.25 2.87
CA HIS A 183 5.75 0.06 3.99
C HIS A 183 5.93 1.38 4.73
N TRP A 184 6.30 1.31 6.00
CA TRP A 184 6.58 2.49 6.81
C TRP A 184 8.00 2.43 7.36
N VAL A 185 8.74 3.53 7.21
CA VAL A 185 10.05 3.71 7.84
C VAL A 185 9.87 4.51 9.11
N ARG A 186 10.30 3.95 10.24
CA ARG A 186 10.13 4.54 11.58
C ARG A 186 11.49 4.87 12.18
N ILE A 187 11.66 6.10 12.67
CA ILE A 187 12.82 6.53 13.44
C ILE A 187 12.45 6.55 14.91
N TYR A 188 13.21 5.84 15.73
CA TYR A 188 13.09 5.79 17.17
C TYR A 188 14.29 6.44 17.86
N GLY A 189 14.03 7.11 18.99
CA GLY A 189 15.06 7.59 19.91
C GLY A 189 15.65 6.46 20.77
N ARG A 190 16.62 6.80 21.63
CA ARG A 190 17.22 5.86 22.60
C ARG A 190 16.24 5.32 23.64
N ASP A 191 15.16 6.06 23.88
CA ASP A 191 14.08 5.75 24.81
C ASP A 191 12.98 4.88 24.17
N ASP A 192 13.23 4.30 22.99
CA ASP A 192 12.24 3.57 22.19
C ASP A 192 11.00 4.41 21.79
N ARG A 193 11.05 5.73 21.95
CA ARG A 193 9.99 6.63 21.49
C ARG A 193 10.05 6.80 19.98
N LEU A 194 8.92 6.63 19.30
CA LEU A 194 8.78 6.94 17.88
C LEU A 194 8.91 8.46 17.69
N LEU A 195 9.90 8.88 16.92
CA LEU A 195 10.20 10.29 16.66
C LEU A 195 9.69 10.76 15.30
N ARG A 196 9.71 9.88 14.30
CA ARG A 196 9.26 10.19 12.94
C ARG A 196 8.89 8.93 12.18
N GLU A 197 7.94 9.06 11.26
CA GLU A 197 7.51 8.01 10.35
C GLU A 197 7.47 8.55 8.92
N PHE A 198 7.80 7.69 7.93
CA PHE A 198 7.76 7.99 6.50
C PHE A 198 7.04 6.86 5.76
N GLY A 199 6.15 7.20 4.84
CA GLY A 199 5.48 6.22 3.98
C GLY A 199 6.32 5.88 2.74
N LEU A 200 6.36 4.60 2.41
CA LEU A 200 6.96 4.06 1.20
C LEU A 200 5.94 3.19 0.46
N GLN A 201 5.90 3.30 -0.87
CA GLN A 201 5.15 2.37 -1.72
C GLN A 201 6.12 1.67 -2.67
N ALA A 202 6.38 0.40 -2.39
CA ALA A 202 7.15 -0.46 -3.28
C ALA A 202 6.27 -0.91 -4.45
N ARG A 203 6.69 -0.63 -5.69
CA ARG A 203 5.98 -1.01 -6.92
C ARG A 203 6.92 -1.45 -8.02
#